data_AF-A0A6B3GQA7-F1
#
_entry.id   AF-A0A6B3GQA7-F1
#
_cell.length_a   1.000
_cell.length_b   1.000
_cell.length_c   1.000
_cell.angle_alpha   90.00
_cell.angle_beta   90.00
_cell.angle_gamma   90.00
#
_symmetry.space_group_name_H-M   'P 1'
#
loop_
_entity.id
_entity.type
_entity.pdbx_description
1 polymer ?
#
loop_
_entity_poly.entity_id
_entity_poly.type
_entity_poly.pdbx_seq_one_letter_code
_entity_poly.pdbx_strand_id
1 'polypeptide(L)'
;IAGLLAAVLTASYAVRLWLLAFRGRGAEVPDHGKQPLAMTSVLWILAVPTIGFGLTAGLLGDWFDGHALTPSLTTAVLSTGVTLVGGLVTYGAWRHTTALAVRTPIGAVAAHPGGEPALVEAEAMTSHTAAYGTIADAPDPADPGRLLLGPLHRHAVTGFHLDALYTALFVRPVRAAARLVRFLDREVVDTYVNGTGAVTRLLGTAVRRAQTGNVQTYVSALLAGSLALAIAAVVFANVNAGS
;
A
#
# COMPACT_ATOMS: atom_id res chain seq x y z
N ILE A 1 27.94 -6.81 16.43
CA ILE A 1 27.16 -8.08 16.40
C ILE A 1 25.97 -7.97 15.45
N ALA A 2 25.01 -7.05 15.65
CA ALA A 2 23.86 -6.89 14.75
C ALA A 2 24.23 -6.72 13.26
N GLY A 3 25.24 -5.89 12.95
CA GLY A 3 25.74 -5.74 11.56
C GLY A 3 26.35 -7.02 10.96
N LEU A 4 26.97 -7.88 11.76
CA LEU A 4 27.49 -9.16 11.29
C LEU A 4 26.35 -10.14 11.00
N LEU A 5 25.32 -10.17 11.84
CA LEU A 5 24.11 -10.95 11.58
C LEU A 5 23.42 -10.49 10.29
N ALA A 6 23.31 -9.18 10.09
CA ALA A 6 22.78 -8.62 8.85
C ALA A 6 23.62 -9.05 7.64
N ALA A 7 24.94 -9.06 7.73
CA ALA A 7 25.80 -9.54 6.65
C ALA A 7 25.56 -11.02 6.31
N VAL A 8 25.41 -11.91 7.30
CA VAL A 8 25.03 -13.33 7.06
C VAL A 8 23.70 -13.40 6.33
N LEU A 9 22.67 -12.72 6.83
CA LEU A 9 21.32 -12.79 6.29
C LEU A 9 21.26 -12.23 4.87
N THR A 10 21.96 -11.12 4.60
CA THR A 10 22.07 -10.51 3.28
C THR A 10 22.70 -11.48 2.28
N ALA A 11 23.83 -12.09 2.64
CA ALA A 11 24.49 -13.08 1.80
C ALA A 11 23.59 -14.29 1.54
N SER A 12 22.94 -14.78 2.60
CA SER A 12 22.08 -15.97 2.54
C SER A 12 20.86 -15.75 1.65
N TYR A 13 20.15 -14.62 1.79
CA TYR A 13 18.98 -14.35 0.95
C TYR A 13 19.37 -14.08 -0.51
N ALA A 14 20.46 -13.35 -0.77
CA ALA A 14 20.92 -13.05 -2.13
C ALA A 14 21.32 -14.34 -2.86
N VAL A 15 22.10 -15.22 -2.20
CA VAL A 15 22.48 -16.53 -2.75
C VAL A 15 21.26 -17.41 -2.94
N ARG A 16 20.32 -17.45 -1.98
CA ARG A 16 19.05 -18.19 -2.12
C ARG A 16 18.29 -17.75 -3.36
N LEU A 17 18.06 -16.44 -3.54
CA LEU A 17 17.33 -15.93 -4.71
C LEU A 17 18.03 -16.24 -6.02
N TRP A 18 19.35 -16.06 -6.07
CA TRP A 18 20.13 -16.38 -7.27
C TRP A 18 20.07 -17.88 -7.62
N LEU A 19 20.17 -18.76 -6.62
CA LEU A 19 20.07 -20.20 -6.81
C LEU A 19 18.67 -20.61 -7.28
N LEU A 20 17.61 -20.10 -6.66
CA LEU A 20 16.24 -20.44 -7.05
C LEU A 20 15.89 -19.89 -8.44
N ALA A 21 16.34 -18.69 -8.79
CA ALA A 21 16.03 -18.06 -10.06
C ALA A 21 16.82 -18.65 -11.25
N PHE A 22 18.13 -18.88 -11.09
CA PHE A 22 19.01 -19.27 -12.21
C PHE A 22 19.43 -20.73 -12.21
N ARG A 23 19.39 -21.39 -11.05
CA ARG A 23 19.81 -22.80 -10.90
C ARG A 23 18.67 -23.72 -10.45
N GLY A 24 17.50 -23.15 -10.16
CA GLY A 24 16.28 -23.89 -9.84
C GLY A 24 15.81 -24.72 -11.03
N ARG A 25 15.03 -25.76 -10.75
CA ARG A 25 14.37 -26.59 -11.76
C ARG A 25 12.87 -26.31 -11.68
N GLY A 26 12.29 -25.81 -12.77
CA GLY A 26 10.88 -25.46 -12.87
C GLY A 26 10.27 -25.96 -14.18
N ALA A 27 8.99 -25.64 -14.40
CA ALA A 27 8.35 -25.89 -15.70
C ALA A 27 9.06 -25.08 -16.79
N GLU A 28 9.19 -25.66 -17.99
CA GLU A 28 9.75 -24.95 -19.14
C GLU A 28 8.85 -23.76 -19.48
N VAL A 29 9.41 -22.56 -19.38
CA VAL A 29 8.72 -21.31 -19.75
C VAL A 29 9.14 -20.94 -21.18
N PRO A 30 8.23 -20.43 -22.02
CA PRO A 30 8.56 -20.01 -23.38
C PRO A 30 9.70 -19.00 -23.42
N ASP A 31 10.59 -19.12 -24.41
CA ASP A 31 11.73 -18.22 -24.56
C ASP A 31 11.25 -16.82 -24.97
N HIS A 32 11.49 -15.83 -24.11
CA HIS A 32 11.09 -14.43 -24.34
C HIS A 32 12.09 -13.68 -25.24
N GLY A 33 13.11 -14.37 -25.77
CA GLY A 33 14.06 -13.80 -26.73
C GLY A 33 15.08 -12.87 -26.08
N LYS A 34 15.86 -12.18 -26.93
CA LYS A 34 16.93 -11.29 -26.46
C LYS A 34 16.35 -10.01 -25.84
N GLN A 35 16.88 -9.65 -24.68
CA GLN A 35 16.53 -8.43 -23.99
C GLN A 35 16.89 -7.18 -24.83
N PRO A 36 16.09 -6.10 -24.77
CA PRO A 36 16.38 -4.87 -25.51
C PRO A 36 17.74 -4.28 -25.11
N LEU A 37 18.44 -3.70 -26.09
CA LEU A 37 19.74 -3.05 -25.85
C LEU A 37 19.66 -1.91 -24.85
N ALA A 38 18.51 -1.21 -24.77
CA ALA A 38 18.26 -0.15 -23.80
C ALA A 38 18.31 -0.66 -22.34
N MET A 39 17.82 -1.88 -22.08
CA MET A 39 17.89 -2.46 -20.73
C MET A 39 19.32 -2.88 -20.39
N THR A 40 20.01 -3.52 -21.34
CA THR A 40 21.39 -3.98 -21.14
C THR A 40 22.36 -2.81 -20.95
N SER A 41 22.17 -1.70 -21.68
CA SER A 41 23.02 -0.52 -21.54
C SER A 41 22.87 0.13 -20.16
N VAL A 42 21.65 0.24 -19.62
CA VAL A 42 21.41 0.74 -18.25
C VAL A 42 22.10 -0.15 -17.23
N LEU A 43 22.03 -1.48 -17.37
CA LEU A 43 22.71 -2.41 -16.47
C LEU A 43 24.23 -2.20 -16.49
N TRP A 44 24.84 -2.02 -17.66
CA TRP A 44 26.28 -1.74 -17.76
C TRP A 44 26.66 -0.36 -17.20
N ILE A 45 25.85 0.66 -17.48
CA ILE A 45 26.04 2.02 -16.95
C ILE A 45 25.99 2.05 -15.42
N LEU A 46 25.23 1.16 -14.78
CA LEU A 46 25.21 1.03 -13.31
C LEU A 46 26.32 0.10 -12.78
N ALA A 47 26.61 -1.00 -13.48
CA ALA A 47 27.59 -1.99 -13.04
C ALA A 47 29.03 -1.45 -13.08
N VAL A 48 29.40 -0.74 -14.14
CA VAL A 48 30.78 -0.25 -14.32
C VAL A 48 31.18 0.74 -13.21
N PRO A 49 30.39 1.78 -12.88
CA PRO A 49 30.69 2.66 -11.75
C PRO A 49 30.67 1.93 -10.41
N THR A 50 29.79 0.95 -10.21
CA THR A 50 29.72 0.19 -8.96
C THR A 50 31.01 -0.62 -8.73
N ILE A 51 31.49 -1.31 -9.76
CA ILE A 51 32.77 -2.03 -9.73
C ILE A 51 33.92 -1.04 -9.58
N GLY A 52 33.89 0.05 -10.34
CA GLY A 52 34.90 1.10 -10.30
C GLY A 52 35.05 1.71 -8.91
N PHE A 53 33.94 2.10 -8.28
CA PHE A 53 33.91 2.64 -6.93
C PHE A 53 34.41 1.63 -5.89
N GLY A 54 34.05 0.35 -6.03
CA GLY A 54 34.57 -0.71 -5.16
C GLY A 54 36.10 -0.86 -5.24
N LEU A 55 36.69 -0.73 -6.43
CA LEU A 55 38.13 -0.81 -6.66
C LEU A 55 38.88 0.47 -6.25
N THR A 56 38.26 1.64 -6.42
CA THR A 56 38.87 2.95 -6.10
C THR A 56 38.53 3.46 -4.71
N ALA A 57 37.80 2.69 -3.90
CA ALA A 57 37.37 3.09 -2.55
C ALA A 57 38.53 3.53 -1.64
N GLY A 58 39.70 2.90 -1.75
CA GLY A 58 40.90 3.28 -0.98
C GLY A 58 41.52 4.62 -1.40
N LEU A 59 41.27 5.08 -2.63
CA LEU A 59 41.76 6.35 -3.18
C LEU A 59 40.81 7.52 -2.90
N LEU A 60 39.54 7.22 -2.59
CA LEU A 60 38.46 8.19 -2.37
C LEU A 60 38.27 8.56 -0.88
N GLY A 61 39.05 7.96 0.03
CA GLY A 61 38.88 8.12 1.48
C GLY A 61 38.97 9.58 1.96
N ASP A 62 39.86 10.37 1.36
CA ASP A 62 40.06 11.79 1.74
C ASP A 62 39.10 12.74 0.99
N TRP A 63 38.35 12.24 0.00
CA TRP A 63 37.44 13.04 -0.83
C TRP A 63 36.10 13.35 -0.13
N PHE A 64 35.70 12.54 0.86
CA PHE A 64 34.45 12.68 1.61
C PHE A 64 34.74 13.10 3.06
N ASP A 65 34.70 14.42 3.32
CA ASP A 65 34.61 15.06 4.66
C ASP A 65 35.64 14.65 5.75
N GLY A 66 36.76 14.03 5.38
CA GLY A 66 37.91 13.79 6.27
C GLY A 66 37.69 12.72 7.36
N HIS A 67 36.55 12.05 7.37
CA HIS A 67 36.31 10.87 8.21
C HIS A 67 36.56 9.60 7.39
N ALA A 68 37.43 8.71 7.90
CA ALA A 68 37.73 7.45 7.25
C ALA A 68 36.47 6.58 7.12
N LEU A 69 35.89 6.56 5.92
CA LEU A 69 34.80 5.66 5.52
C LEU A 69 35.30 4.25 5.21
N THR A 70 36.61 4.04 5.17
CA THR A 70 37.22 2.75 4.89
C THR A 70 37.04 1.82 6.10
N PRO A 71 36.49 0.61 5.89
CA PRO A 71 36.32 -0.34 7.00
C PRO A 71 37.69 -0.71 7.57
N SER A 72 37.79 -0.83 8.89
CA SER A 72 38.99 -1.38 9.51
C SER A 72 39.25 -2.79 8.95
N LEU A 73 40.52 -3.18 8.86
CA LEU A 73 40.92 -4.52 8.42
C LEU A 73 40.15 -5.62 9.18
N THR A 74 39.97 -5.43 10.49
CA THR A 74 39.21 -6.34 11.35
C THR A 74 37.74 -6.44 10.93
N THR A 75 37.08 -5.31 10.65
CA THR A 75 35.67 -5.29 10.24
C THR A 75 35.50 -5.87 8.84
N ALA A 76 36.42 -5.59 7.93
CA ALA A 76 36.42 -6.10 6.57
C ALA A 76 36.62 -7.63 6.52
N VAL A 77 37.59 -8.16 7.27
CA VAL A 77 37.85 -9.61 7.36
C VAL A 77 36.66 -10.33 8.00
N LEU A 78 36.14 -9.79 9.10
CA LEU A 78 34.98 -10.38 9.78
C LEU A 78 33.73 -10.35 8.89
N SER A 79 33.39 -9.22 8.27
CA SER A 79 32.21 -9.11 7.41
C SER A 79 32.33 -10.01 6.18
N THR A 80 33.50 -10.08 5.55
CA THR A 80 33.76 -10.94 4.39
C THR A 80 33.64 -12.42 4.76
N GLY A 81 34.29 -12.84 5.85
CA GLY A 81 34.22 -14.22 6.32
C GLY A 81 32.79 -14.65 6.66
N VAL A 82 32.07 -13.79 7.38
CA VAL A 82 30.67 -14.04 7.78
C VAL A 82 29.72 -14.07 6.55
N THR A 83 29.95 -13.22 5.56
CA THR A 83 29.24 -13.22 4.26
C THR A 83 29.47 -14.54 3.51
N LEU A 84 30.74 -14.98 3.42
CA LEU A 84 31.09 -16.26 2.78
C LEU A 84 30.45 -17.45 3.48
N VAL A 85 30.45 -17.47 4.81
CA VAL A 85 29.80 -18.51 5.61
C VAL A 85 28.29 -18.55 5.31
N GLY A 86 27.59 -17.41 5.33
CA GLY A 86 26.16 -17.35 5.00
C GLY A 86 25.84 -17.87 3.60
N GLY A 87 26.64 -17.48 2.60
CA GLY A 87 26.50 -17.96 1.23
C GLY A 87 26.76 -19.47 1.10
N LEU A 88 27.85 -19.98 1.71
CA LEU A 88 28.22 -21.40 1.66
C LEU A 88 27.20 -22.30 2.38
N VAL A 89 26.72 -21.87 3.54
CA VAL A 89 25.67 -22.58 4.30
C VAL A 89 24.39 -22.65 3.48
N THR A 90 24.00 -21.54 2.84
CA THR A 90 22.81 -21.51 1.97
C THR A 90 22.98 -22.41 0.76
N TYR A 91 24.14 -22.39 0.12
CA TYR A 91 24.45 -23.26 -1.01
C TYR A 91 24.46 -24.74 -0.60
N GLY A 92 25.02 -25.08 0.56
CA GLY A 92 25.00 -26.43 1.11
C GLY A 92 23.57 -26.92 1.39
N ALA A 93 22.75 -26.07 2.04
CA ALA A 93 21.34 -26.35 2.28
C ALA A 93 20.58 -26.56 0.97
N TRP A 94 20.82 -25.72 -0.05
CA TRP A 94 20.19 -25.85 -1.36
C TRP A 94 20.58 -27.14 -2.08
N ARG A 95 21.86 -27.54 -2.03
CA ARG A 95 22.28 -28.83 -2.60
C ARG A 95 21.61 -30.02 -1.93
N HIS A 96 21.35 -29.92 -0.62
CA HIS A 96 20.64 -30.95 0.13
C HIS A 96 19.14 -30.98 -0.20
N THR A 97 18.47 -29.82 -0.24
CA THR A 97 17.03 -29.72 -0.56
C THR A 97 16.74 -30.09 -2.02
N THR A 98 17.59 -29.69 -2.96
CA THR A 98 17.44 -30.06 -4.38
C THR A 98 17.70 -31.53 -4.67
N ALA A 99 18.47 -32.23 -3.83
CA ALA A 99 18.61 -33.69 -3.92
C ALA A 99 17.33 -34.41 -3.46
N LEU A 100 16.57 -33.79 -2.55
CA LEU A 100 15.31 -34.31 -2.01
C LEU A 100 14.07 -33.85 -2.78
N ALA A 101 14.20 -32.82 -3.63
CA ALA A 101 13.11 -32.32 -4.45
C ALA A 101 12.75 -33.33 -5.56
N VAL A 102 11.62 -34.03 -5.37
CA VAL A 102 11.03 -34.93 -6.37
C VAL A 102 10.67 -34.14 -7.63
N ARG A 103 10.88 -34.77 -8.80
CA ARG A 103 10.70 -34.18 -10.13
C ARG A 103 9.28 -33.66 -10.34
N THR A 104 9.20 -32.37 -10.70
CA THR A 104 8.11 -31.66 -11.42
C THR A 104 6.77 -31.41 -10.71
N PRO A 105 6.09 -30.27 -11.00
CA PRO A 105 6.56 -28.90 -11.24
C PRO A 105 5.87 -27.91 -10.26
N ILE A 106 6.41 -26.71 -10.07
CA ILE A 106 5.68 -25.64 -9.37
C ILE A 106 5.53 -24.46 -10.31
N GLY A 107 4.28 -24.09 -10.57
CA GLY A 107 3.91 -22.91 -11.33
C GLY A 107 2.68 -23.15 -12.19
N ALA A 108 1.59 -22.44 -11.89
CA ALA A 108 0.48 -22.28 -12.82
C ALA A 108 1.02 -21.58 -14.07
N VAL A 109 0.95 -22.26 -15.21
CA VAL A 109 1.47 -21.77 -16.48
C VAL A 109 0.51 -20.70 -16.98
N ALA A 110 1.01 -19.49 -17.28
CA ALA A 110 0.21 -18.48 -17.97
C ALA A 110 -0.22 -19.06 -19.34
N ALA A 111 -1.52 -19.10 -19.62
CA ALA A 111 -2.03 -19.81 -20.80
C ALA A 111 -1.66 -19.11 -22.12
N HIS A 112 -1.21 -17.85 -22.07
CA HIS A 112 -0.93 -17.02 -23.24
C HIS A 112 0.50 -16.42 -23.25
N PRO A 113 1.54 -17.23 -23.48
CA PRO A 113 2.94 -16.76 -23.40
C PRO A 113 3.35 -15.72 -24.45
N GLY A 114 2.55 -15.53 -25.51
CA GLY A 114 2.76 -14.50 -26.54
C GLY A 114 1.91 -13.23 -26.34
N GLY A 115 1.19 -13.11 -25.22
CA GLY A 115 0.36 -11.95 -24.91
C GLY A 115 1.17 -10.71 -24.53
N GLU A 116 0.49 -9.57 -24.43
CA GLU A 116 1.09 -8.35 -23.88
C GLU A 116 1.65 -8.62 -22.47
N PRO A 117 2.90 -8.20 -22.14
CA PRO A 117 3.56 -8.59 -20.90
C PRO A 117 2.73 -8.34 -19.64
N ALA A 118 1.98 -7.24 -19.60
CA ALA A 118 1.11 -6.90 -18.48
C ALA A 118 -0.05 -7.89 -18.28
N LEU A 119 -0.61 -8.43 -19.37
CA LEU A 119 -1.68 -9.41 -19.31
C LEU A 119 -1.16 -10.78 -18.89
N VAL A 120 0.01 -11.17 -19.41
CA VAL A 120 0.68 -12.42 -19.03
C VAL A 120 1.05 -12.39 -17.54
N GLU A 121 1.56 -11.25 -17.05
CA GLU A 121 1.86 -11.06 -15.63
C GLU A 121 0.59 -11.13 -14.77
N ALA A 122 -0.48 -10.44 -15.15
CA ALA A 122 -1.75 -10.48 -14.43
C ALA A 122 -2.38 -11.89 -14.40
N GLU A 123 -2.29 -12.62 -15.51
CA GLU A 123 -2.77 -14.00 -15.62
C GLU A 123 -1.91 -14.96 -14.79
N ALA A 124 -0.59 -14.79 -14.80
CA ALA A 124 0.34 -15.55 -13.96
C ALA A 124 0.07 -15.30 -12.47
N MET A 125 -0.16 -14.04 -12.07
CA MET A 125 -0.51 -13.70 -10.69
C MET A 125 -1.83 -14.33 -10.26
N THR A 126 -2.85 -14.25 -11.12
CA THR A 126 -4.19 -14.78 -10.81
C THR A 126 -4.16 -16.31 -10.73
N SER A 127 -3.53 -16.97 -11.69
CA SER A 127 -3.40 -18.42 -11.74
C SER A 127 -2.52 -18.96 -10.60
N HIS A 128 -1.44 -18.27 -10.25
CA HIS A 128 -0.63 -18.57 -9.07
C HIS A 128 -1.45 -18.42 -7.79
N THR A 129 -2.22 -17.34 -7.66
CA THR A 129 -3.05 -17.09 -6.47
C THR A 129 -4.14 -18.16 -6.30
N ALA A 130 -4.76 -18.59 -7.40
CA ALA A 130 -5.78 -19.64 -7.37
C ALA A 130 -5.20 -21.02 -7.03
N ALA A 131 -4.00 -21.34 -7.52
CA ALA A 131 -3.38 -22.65 -7.32
C ALA A 131 -2.64 -22.78 -5.98
N TYR A 132 -1.98 -21.71 -5.53
CA TYR A 132 -1.06 -21.75 -4.40
C TYR A 132 -1.44 -20.79 -3.27
N GLY A 133 -2.50 -19.98 -3.42
CA GLY A 133 -2.88 -18.98 -2.42
C GLY A 133 -1.93 -17.79 -2.46
N THR A 134 -1.17 -17.54 -1.40
CA THR A 134 -0.14 -16.51 -1.43
C THR A 134 1.20 -17.09 -1.90
N ILE A 135 2.11 -16.23 -2.38
CA ILE A 135 3.50 -16.65 -2.69
C ILE A 135 4.16 -17.34 -1.48
N ALA A 136 3.71 -16.98 -0.28
CA ALA A 136 4.11 -17.56 0.99
C ALA A 136 3.65 -19.01 1.20
N ASP A 137 2.48 -19.37 0.67
CA ASP A 137 1.86 -20.68 0.84
C ASP A 137 2.33 -21.69 -0.23
N ALA A 138 2.92 -21.21 -1.32
CA ALA A 138 3.47 -22.04 -2.39
C ALA A 138 4.56 -22.98 -1.83
N PRO A 139 4.34 -24.31 -1.84
CA PRO A 139 5.32 -25.24 -1.32
C PRO A 139 6.47 -25.39 -2.31
N ASP A 140 7.62 -24.78 -2.03
CA ASP A 140 8.87 -25.04 -2.76
C ASP A 140 9.77 -26.01 -1.95
N PRO A 141 9.82 -27.31 -2.33
CA PRO A 141 10.69 -28.29 -1.68
C PRO A 141 12.17 -28.01 -1.87
N ALA A 142 12.54 -27.27 -2.92
CA ALA A 142 13.93 -26.93 -3.21
C ALA A 142 14.41 -25.72 -2.38
N ASP A 143 13.51 -25.01 -1.70
CA ASP A 143 13.84 -23.82 -0.93
C ASP A 143 14.75 -24.14 0.28
N PRO A 144 16.03 -23.69 0.29
CA PRO A 144 16.93 -23.87 1.42
C PRO A 144 16.46 -23.14 2.69
N GLY A 145 15.63 -22.10 2.55
CA GLY A 145 15.11 -21.31 3.66
C GLY A 145 14.27 -22.12 4.65
N ARG A 146 13.61 -23.20 4.19
CA ARG A 146 12.86 -24.12 5.06
C ARG A 146 13.77 -24.86 6.02
N LEU A 147 14.91 -25.34 5.53
CA LEU A 147 15.90 -26.05 6.33
C LEU A 147 16.64 -25.09 7.27
N LEU A 148 17.02 -23.90 6.78
CA LEU A 148 17.81 -22.93 7.53
C LEU A 148 17.02 -22.25 8.66
N LEU A 149 15.75 -21.91 8.42
CA LEU A 149 14.92 -21.20 9.40
C LEU A 149 14.05 -22.15 10.26
N GLY A 150 13.84 -23.39 9.80
CA GLY A 150 13.06 -24.39 10.53
C GLY A 150 11.69 -23.85 11.00
N PRO A 151 11.36 -23.89 12.31
CA PRO A 151 10.09 -23.39 12.83
C PRO A 151 9.83 -21.89 12.58
N LEU A 152 10.89 -21.08 12.44
CA LEU A 152 10.76 -19.64 12.18
C LEU A 152 10.35 -19.34 10.75
N HIS A 153 10.53 -20.29 9.82
CA HIS A 153 10.20 -20.11 8.41
C HIS A 153 8.75 -19.67 8.22
N ARG A 154 7.80 -20.27 8.95
CA ARG A 154 6.36 -19.93 8.85
C ARG A 154 6.05 -18.48 9.19
N HIS A 155 6.83 -17.86 10.08
CA HIS A 155 6.64 -16.46 10.45
C HIS A 155 7.38 -15.53 9.51
N ALA A 156 8.60 -15.90 9.09
CA ALA A 156 9.41 -15.12 8.16
C ALA A 156 8.73 -14.98 6.79
N VAL A 157 8.10 -16.06 6.32
CA VAL A 157 7.37 -16.11 5.05
C VAL A 157 6.16 -15.17 5.02
N THR A 158 5.50 -14.94 6.15
CA THR A 158 4.38 -13.99 6.28
C THR A 158 4.82 -12.61 6.78
N GLY A 159 6.09 -12.23 6.59
CA GLY A 159 6.60 -10.92 7.00
C GLY A 159 6.58 -10.67 8.52
N PHE A 160 6.78 -11.73 9.32
CA PHE A 160 6.70 -11.71 10.79
C PHE A 160 5.37 -11.15 11.34
N HIS A 161 4.29 -11.24 10.56
CA HIS A 161 2.96 -10.73 10.94
C HIS A 161 2.91 -9.20 11.16
N LEU A 162 3.94 -8.46 10.71
CA LEU A 162 3.98 -7.01 10.84
C LEU A 162 2.88 -6.34 10.01
N ASP A 163 2.61 -6.85 8.81
CA ASP A 163 1.53 -6.35 7.96
C ASP A 163 0.15 -6.59 8.59
N ALA A 164 -0.04 -7.74 9.24
CA ALA A 164 -1.27 -8.08 9.95
C ALA A 164 -1.47 -7.16 11.16
N LEU A 165 -0.40 -6.91 11.91
CA LEU A 165 -0.40 -5.97 13.04
C LEU A 165 -0.69 -4.54 12.57
N TYR A 166 -0.04 -4.07 11.52
CA TYR A 166 -0.27 -2.74 10.94
C TYR A 166 -1.72 -2.60 10.43
N THR A 167 -2.22 -3.66 9.78
CA THR A 167 -3.60 -3.70 9.30
C THR A 167 -4.59 -3.63 10.46
N ALA A 168 -4.33 -4.35 11.55
CA ALA A 168 -5.20 -4.38 12.71
C ALA A 168 -5.16 -3.06 13.51
N LEU A 169 -3.98 -2.47 13.71
CA LEU A 169 -3.79 -1.29 14.54
C LEU A 169 -4.10 0.03 13.81
N PHE A 170 -3.80 0.13 12.52
CA PHE A 170 -3.91 1.39 11.79
C PHE A 170 -4.98 1.32 10.69
N VAL A 171 -4.89 0.33 9.80
CA VAL A 171 -5.74 0.30 8.60
C VAL A 171 -7.22 0.06 8.95
N ARG A 172 -7.52 -0.94 9.77
CA ARG A 172 -8.91 -1.28 10.14
C ARG A 172 -9.60 -0.15 10.90
N PRO A 173 -8.98 0.48 11.92
CA PRO A 173 -9.58 1.60 12.63
C PRO A 173 -9.80 2.83 11.74
N VAL A 174 -8.80 3.20 10.91
CA VAL A 174 -8.95 4.34 10.00
C VAL A 174 -10.07 4.11 8.99
N ARG A 175 -10.16 2.90 8.42
CA ARG A 175 -11.28 2.54 7.52
C ARG A 175 -12.63 2.52 8.23
N ALA A 176 -12.68 2.10 9.50
CA ALA A 176 -13.91 2.14 10.29
C ALA A 176 -14.35 3.59 10.57
N ALA A 177 -13.41 4.45 10.96
CA ALA A 177 -13.67 5.88 11.14
C ALA A 177 -14.16 6.55 9.84
N ALA A 178 -13.51 6.26 8.71
CA ALA A 178 -13.94 6.77 7.40
C ALA A 178 -15.37 6.32 7.04
N ARG A 179 -15.74 5.08 7.34
CA ARG A 179 -17.12 4.59 7.16
C ARG A 179 -18.11 5.31 8.07
N LEU A 180 -17.73 5.57 9.32
CA LEU A 180 -18.57 6.31 10.27
C LEU A 180 -18.80 7.76 9.80
N VAL A 181 -17.73 8.45 9.37
CA VAL A 181 -17.83 9.81 8.82
C VAL A 181 -18.76 9.84 7.61
N ARG A 182 -18.59 8.91 6.67
CA ARG A 182 -19.45 8.80 5.49
C ARG A 182 -20.91 8.49 5.85
N PHE A 183 -21.15 7.72 6.90
CA PHE A 183 -22.49 7.45 7.40
C PHE A 183 -23.12 8.71 8.00
N LEU A 184 -22.39 9.43 8.85
CA LEU A 184 -22.87 10.67 9.47
C LEU A 184 -23.17 11.74 8.42
N ASP A 185 -22.32 11.89 7.42
CA ASP A 185 -22.54 12.81 6.30
C ASP A 185 -23.87 12.50 5.58
N ARG A 186 -24.07 11.23 5.21
CA ARG A 186 -25.28 10.80 4.49
C ARG A 186 -26.56 10.84 5.30
N GLU A 187 -26.53 10.39 6.55
CA GLU A 187 -27.76 10.29 7.33
C GLU A 187 -28.11 11.58 8.06
N VAL A 188 -27.09 12.33 8.51
CA VAL A 188 -27.30 13.55 9.27
C VAL A 188 -27.30 14.73 8.31
N VAL A 189 -26.19 14.98 7.62
CA VAL A 189 -26.01 16.20 6.83
C VAL A 189 -27.01 16.27 5.69
N ASP A 190 -27.13 15.21 4.88
CA ASP A 190 -28.09 15.21 3.77
C ASP A 190 -29.54 15.35 4.27
N THR A 191 -29.90 14.69 5.38
CA THR A 191 -31.26 14.79 5.95
C THR A 191 -31.56 16.21 6.43
N TYR A 192 -30.62 16.87 7.10
CA TYR A 192 -30.79 18.26 7.53
C TYR A 192 -30.94 19.21 6.34
N VAL A 193 -30.11 19.05 5.32
CA VAL A 193 -30.18 19.89 4.10
C VAL A 193 -31.49 19.67 3.35
N ASN A 194 -31.88 18.41 3.12
CA ASN A 194 -33.12 18.07 2.44
C ASN A 194 -34.36 18.50 3.25
N GLY A 195 -34.31 18.37 4.58
CA GLY A 195 -35.35 18.83 5.49
C GLY A 195 -35.53 20.34 5.41
N THR A 196 -34.44 21.10 5.42
CA THR A 196 -34.48 22.56 5.25
C THR A 196 -35.08 22.94 3.89
N GLY A 197 -34.67 22.27 2.81
CA GLY A 197 -35.26 22.47 1.49
C GLY A 197 -36.76 22.16 1.44
N ALA A 198 -37.20 21.10 2.13
CA ALA A 198 -38.61 20.74 2.22
C ALA A 198 -39.43 21.80 2.99
N VAL A 199 -38.92 22.32 4.10
CA VAL A 199 -39.58 23.37 4.90
C VAL A 199 -39.73 24.66 4.09
N THR A 200 -38.66 25.12 3.44
CA THR A 200 -38.71 26.34 2.60
C THR A 200 -39.74 26.20 1.47
N ARG A 201 -39.79 25.02 0.85
CA ARG A 201 -40.74 24.73 -0.23
C ARG A 201 -42.19 24.66 0.29
N LEU A 202 -42.42 24.08 1.46
CA LEU A 202 -43.72 24.09 2.13
C LEU A 202 -44.18 25.52 2.42
N LEU A 203 -43.33 26.36 3.01
CA LEU A 203 -43.64 27.77 3.27
C LEU A 203 -43.98 28.52 1.97
N GLY A 204 -43.18 28.33 0.91
CA GLY A 204 -43.48 28.91 -0.40
C GLY A 204 -44.83 28.45 -0.96
N THR A 205 -45.21 27.18 -0.77
CA THR A 205 -46.53 26.68 -1.19
C THR A 205 -47.68 27.24 -0.35
N ALA A 206 -47.48 27.44 0.96
CA ALA A 206 -48.46 28.03 1.85
C ALA A 206 -48.71 29.50 1.49
N VAL A 207 -47.64 30.27 1.31
CA VAL A 207 -47.70 31.68 0.87
C VAL A 207 -48.41 31.78 -0.48
N ARG A 208 -48.07 30.91 -1.43
CA ARG A 208 -48.74 30.88 -2.75
C ARG A 208 -50.24 30.58 -2.63
N ARG A 209 -50.64 29.67 -1.74
CA ARG A 209 -52.07 29.38 -1.48
C ARG A 209 -52.81 30.56 -0.83
N ALA A 210 -52.13 31.36 -0.01
CA ALA A 210 -52.71 32.54 0.61
C ALA A 210 -52.98 33.67 -0.41
N GLN A 211 -52.32 33.67 -1.57
CA GLN A 211 -52.66 34.58 -2.66
C GLN A 211 -53.84 34.05 -3.47
N THR A 212 -55.05 34.46 -3.09
CA THR A 212 -56.32 34.02 -3.71
C THR A 212 -56.73 34.84 -4.93
N GLY A 213 -56.02 35.93 -5.23
CA GLY A 213 -56.33 36.84 -6.34
C GLY A 213 -57.55 37.75 -6.11
N ASN A 214 -58.18 37.69 -4.92
CA ASN A 214 -59.33 38.51 -4.57
C ASN A 214 -58.89 39.86 -3.97
N VAL A 215 -59.15 40.95 -4.69
CA VAL A 215 -58.82 42.33 -4.28
C VAL A 215 -59.41 42.70 -2.92
N GLN A 216 -60.63 42.26 -2.63
CA GLN A 216 -61.31 42.57 -1.37
C GLN A 216 -60.59 41.93 -0.17
N THR A 217 -60.08 40.70 -0.33
CA THR A 217 -59.30 40.02 0.70
C THR A 217 -58.00 40.79 0.98
N TYR A 218 -57.30 41.28 -0.05
CA TYR A 218 -56.11 42.09 0.12
C TYR A 218 -56.38 43.41 0.86
N VAL A 219 -57.46 44.14 0.49
CA VAL A 219 -57.82 45.41 1.14
C VAL A 219 -58.20 45.18 2.60
N SER A 220 -58.98 44.13 2.90
CA SER A 220 -59.33 43.79 4.28
C SER A 220 -58.10 43.42 5.13
N ALA A 221 -57.16 42.65 4.58
CA ALA A 221 -55.92 42.30 5.26
C ALA A 221 -55.02 43.53 5.48
N LEU A 222 -54.97 44.46 4.52
CA LEU A 222 -54.18 45.69 4.62
C LEU A 222 -54.73 46.64 5.69
N LEU A 223 -56.05 46.82 5.76
CA LEU A 223 -56.72 47.59 6.83
C LEU A 223 -56.54 46.96 8.21
N ALA A 224 -56.69 45.63 8.31
CA ALA A 224 -56.46 44.93 9.57
C ALA A 224 -55.00 45.03 10.02
N GLY A 225 -54.06 44.87 9.09
CA GLY A 225 -52.62 44.97 9.35
C GLY A 225 -52.19 46.38 9.75
N SER A 226 -52.69 47.42 9.08
CA SER A 226 -52.38 48.82 9.43
C SER A 226 -52.94 49.21 10.80
N LEU A 227 -54.15 48.77 11.13
CA LEU A 227 -54.73 48.98 12.46
C LEU A 227 -53.94 48.26 13.55
N ALA A 228 -53.54 47.00 13.31
CA ALA A 228 -52.72 46.24 14.26
C ALA A 228 -51.34 46.89 14.49
N LEU A 229 -50.68 47.35 13.43
CA LEU A 229 -49.40 48.08 13.53
C LEU A 229 -49.57 49.40 14.28
N ALA A 230 -50.66 50.13 14.05
CA ALA A 230 -50.94 51.37 14.77
C ALA A 230 -51.12 51.13 16.28
N ILE A 231 -51.89 50.08 16.65
CA ILE A 231 -52.06 49.70 18.06
C ILE A 231 -50.72 49.28 18.67
N ALA A 232 -49.95 48.43 17.98
CA ALA A 232 -48.64 47.98 18.46
C ALA A 232 -47.68 49.16 18.66
N ALA A 233 -47.65 50.11 17.72
CA ALA A 233 -46.83 51.32 17.82
C ALA A 233 -47.26 52.21 18.98
N VAL A 234 -48.57 52.40 19.20
CA VAL A 234 -49.09 53.18 20.34
C VAL A 234 -48.75 52.50 21.67
N VAL A 235 -48.91 51.18 21.77
CA VAL A 235 -48.53 50.42 22.96
C VAL A 235 -47.03 50.54 23.22
N PHE A 236 -46.21 50.35 22.19
CA PHE A 236 -44.75 50.46 22.30
C PHE A 236 -44.31 51.88 22.69
N ALA A 237 -44.94 52.91 22.12
CA ALA A 237 -44.69 54.31 22.47
C ALA A 237 -45.10 54.63 23.92
N ASN A 238 -46.26 54.14 24.37
CA ASN A 238 -46.70 54.33 25.75
C ASN A 238 -45.83 53.58 26.76
N VAL A 239 -45.33 52.39 26.41
CA VAL A 239 -44.38 51.65 27.25
C VAL A 239 -43.04 52.40 27.36
N ASN A 240 -42.55 53.01 26.29
CA ASN A 240 -41.30 53.79 26.30
C ASN A 240 -41.44 55.21 26.86
N ALA A 241 -42.65 55.79 26.86
CA ALA A 241 -42.92 57.09 27.49
C ALA A 241 -43.13 56.98 29.02
N GLY A 242 -43.28 55.76 29.55
CA GLY A 242 -43.45 55.46 30.96
C GLY A 242 -42.17 55.01 31.70
N SER A 243 -41.01 55.04 31.03
CA SER A 243 -39.66 54.84 31.60
C SER A 243 -38.90 56.16 31.67
#